data_AF-A0A8H5XI74-F1
#
_entry.id   AF-A0A8H5XI74-F1
#
_cell.length_a   1.000
_cell.length_b   1.000
_cell.length_c   1.000
_cell.angle_alpha   90.00
_cell.angle_beta   90.00
_cell.angle_gamma   90.00
#
_symmetry.space_group_name_H-M   'P 1'
#
loop_
_entity.id
_entity.type
_entity.pdbx_description
1 polymer ?
#
loop_
_entity_poly.entity_id
_entity_poly.type
_entity_poly.pdbx_seq_one_letter_code
_entity_poly.pdbx_strand_id
1 'polypeptide(L)'
;MERYAKVFMAPRKPDPGDKSVSIFLAGITTSTGEPDWREVLTNDLMNHQVTILNPNRPDWDSTWKEDFSDKRWEEQVWWELDMQEAADIIVFMFHPSTDAPISLMELGLAVKAKSKRIIVCAQDGYRKKGNVEAVATPNQRWWTESEMRRLIRLRNSGESWAAITAQFPGRTLQGVKQTYRKRRFATELQMEKEALAESSSHASHIADNAEKDNQ
;
A
#
# COMPACT_ATOMS: atom_id res chain seq x y z
N MET A 1 -26.95 21.79 -7.44
CA MET A 1 -25.98 21.29 -6.45
C MET A 1 -24.63 21.31 -7.14
N GLU A 2 -23.66 22.06 -6.62
CA GLU A 2 -22.33 22.13 -7.22
C GLU A 2 -21.63 20.78 -7.09
N ARG A 3 -21.12 20.26 -8.20
CA ARG A 3 -20.35 19.01 -8.27
C ARG A 3 -18.88 19.38 -8.17
N TYR A 4 -18.21 18.91 -7.12
CA TYR A 4 -16.79 19.22 -6.85
C TYR A 4 -15.85 18.11 -7.28
N ALA A 5 -16.33 16.87 -7.39
CA ALA A 5 -15.50 15.76 -7.82
C ALA A 5 -15.20 15.84 -9.32
N LYS A 6 -13.95 15.52 -9.67
CA LYS A 6 -13.51 15.38 -11.05
C LYS A 6 -13.35 13.90 -11.36
N VAL A 7 -13.96 13.42 -12.44
CA VAL A 7 -13.91 12.01 -12.82
C VAL A 7 -13.07 11.85 -14.09
N PHE A 8 -12.02 11.05 -14.06
CA PHE A 8 -11.19 10.72 -15.21
C PHE A 8 -11.31 9.23 -15.50
N MET A 9 -11.83 8.92 -16.69
CA MET A 9 -11.89 7.57 -17.23
C MET A 9 -10.69 7.33 -18.15
N ALA A 10 -10.19 6.09 -18.19
CA ALA A 10 -9.11 5.73 -19.10
C ALA A 10 -9.50 6.01 -20.57
N PRO A 11 -8.56 6.52 -21.42
CA PRO A 11 -7.16 6.83 -21.12
C PRO A 11 -6.91 8.28 -20.64
N ARG A 12 -7.95 9.04 -20.30
CA ARG A 12 -7.79 10.45 -19.88
C ARG A 12 -7.08 10.55 -18.53
N LYS A 13 -6.10 11.42 -18.40
CA LYS A 13 -5.34 11.67 -17.17
C LYS A 13 -5.70 13.03 -16.55
N PRO A 14 -5.59 13.21 -15.22
CA PRO A 14 -5.72 14.51 -14.59
C PRO A 14 -4.57 15.45 -14.96
N ASP A 15 -4.77 16.76 -14.76
CA ASP A 15 -3.72 17.75 -15.00
C ASP A 15 -2.56 17.57 -13.99
N PRO A 16 -1.28 17.71 -14.40
CA PRO A 16 -0.10 17.50 -13.54
C PRO A 16 0.01 18.40 -12.29
N GLY A 17 -0.93 19.33 -12.09
CA GLY A 17 -0.98 20.25 -10.94
C GLY A 17 -2.23 20.12 -10.07
N ASP A 18 -3.07 19.11 -10.29
CA ASP A 18 -4.24 18.88 -9.44
C ASP A 18 -3.79 18.53 -8.01
N LYS A 19 -4.31 19.25 -7.02
CA LYS A 19 -4.00 19.06 -5.59
C LYS A 19 -5.12 18.37 -4.81
N SER A 20 -6.22 18.00 -5.48
CA SER A 20 -7.30 17.25 -4.85
C SER A 20 -6.84 15.84 -4.50
N VAL A 21 -7.42 15.29 -3.43
CA VAL A 21 -7.16 13.90 -3.03
C VAL A 21 -7.68 12.98 -4.14
N SER A 22 -6.81 12.12 -4.63
CA SER A 22 -7.07 11.22 -5.74
C SER A 22 -7.44 9.81 -5.27
N ILE A 23 -8.47 9.22 -5.90
CA ILE A 23 -9.01 7.91 -5.56
C ILE A 23 -9.03 7.05 -6.82
N PHE A 24 -8.25 5.97 -6.84
CA PHE A 24 -8.27 4.98 -7.91
C PHE A 24 -9.27 3.86 -7.62
N LEU A 25 -10.10 3.52 -8.59
CA LEU A 25 -11.14 2.49 -8.49
C LEU A 25 -10.66 1.16 -9.08
N ALA A 26 -9.87 0.40 -8.33
CA ALA A 26 -9.40 -0.93 -8.72
C ALA A 26 -10.45 -2.02 -8.43
N GLY A 27 -10.33 -3.15 -9.13
CA GLY A 27 -11.22 -4.29 -8.92
C GLY A 27 -12.02 -4.67 -10.14
N ILE A 28 -13.15 -5.33 -9.90
CA ILE A 28 -13.98 -5.88 -10.97
C ILE A 28 -14.48 -4.78 -11.92
N THR A 29 -14.45 -5.10 -13.22
CA THR A 29 -15.17 -4.38 -14.28
C THR A 29 -16.25 -5.26 -14.91
N THR A 30 -16.29 -6.54 -14.53
CA THR A 30 -17.29 -7.52 -14.97
C THR A 30 -18.67 -7.14 -14.44
N SER A 31 -19.69 -7.18 -15.30
CA SER A 31 -21.07 -7.01 -14.89
C SER A 31 -21.49 -8.06 -13.85
N THR A 32 -22.17 -7.62 -12.80
CA THR A 32 -22.56 -8.45 -11.66
C THR A 32 -24.06 -8.71 -11.57
N GLY A 33 -24.87 -8.10 -12.44
CA GLY A 33 -26.33 -8.05 -12.28
C GLY A 33 -26.80 -7.05 -11.21
N GLU A 34 -25.87 -6.37 -10.54
CA GLU A 34 -26.10 -5.28 -9.60
C GLU A 34 -25.72 -3.93 -10.24
N PRO A 35 -26.09 -2.78 -9.64
CA PRO A 35 -25.59 -1.48 -10.08
C PRO A 35 -24.05 -1.45 -10.09
N ASP A 36 -23.45 -0.76 -11.07
CA ASP A 36 -21.99 -0.63 -11.14
C ASP A 36 -21.47 0.10 -9.90
N TRP A 37 -20.71 -0.61 -9.08
CA TRP A 37 -20.16 -0.10 -7.83
C TRP A 37 -19.30 1.16 -8.05
N ARG A 38 -18.64 1.29 -9.21
CA ARG A 38 -17.84 2.47 -9.57
C ARG A 38 -18.73 3.67 -9.77
N GLU A 39 -19.87 3.49 -10.43
CA GLU A 39 -20.85 4.56 -10.63
C GLU A 39 -21.50 4.96 -9.31
N VAL A 40 -21.89 3.98 -8.48
CA VAL A 40 -22.47 4.22 -7.14
C VAL A 40 -21.49 5.03 -6.29
N LEU A 41 -20.25 4.54 -6.13
CA LEU A 41 -19.22 5.24 -5.34
C LEU A 41 -18.87 6.62 -5.93
N THR A 42 -18.81 6.73 -7.26
CA THR A 42 -18.55 8.02 -7.92
C THR A 42 -19.65 9.02 -7.60
N ASN A 43 -20.92 8.60 -7.68
CA ASN A 43 -22.08 9.43 -7.38
C ASN A 43 -22.09 9.89 -5.92
N ASP A 44 -21.80 8.98 -4.98
CA ASP A 44 -21.71 9.28 -3.55
C ASP A 44 -20.61 10.30 -3.24
N LEU A 45 -19.54 10.32 -4.04
CA LEU A 45 -18.41 11.22 -3.88
C LEU A 45 -18.54 12.55 -4.64
N MET A 46 -19.59 12.77 -5.43
CA MET A 46 -19.69 13.93 -6.34
C MET A 46 -19.65 15.29 -5.64
N ASN A 47 -20.05 15.35 -4.37
CA ASN A 47 -20.08 16.58 -3.57
C ASN A 47 -18.77 16.79 -2.78
N HIS A 48 -17.75 15.96 -2.99
CA HIS A 48 -16.44 16.08 -2.34
C HIS A 48 -15.39 16.60 -3.32
N GLN A 49 -14.40 17.35 -2.81
CA GLN A 49 -13.28 17.87 -3.59
C GLN A 49 -12.21 16.78 -3.81
N VAL A 50 -12.55 15.79 -4.62
CA VAL A 50 -11.70 14.63 -4.93
C VAL A 50 -11.55 14.43 -6.44
N THR A 51 -10.48 13.78 -6.83
CA THR A 51 -10.28 13.28 -8.20
C THR A 51 -10.48 11.77 -8.23
N ILE A 52 -11.44 11.31 -9.02
CA ILE A 52 -11.76 9.90 -9.19
C ILE A 52 -11.09 9.41 -10.47
N LEU A 53 -10.21 8.41 -10.33
CA LEU A 53 -9.52 7.75 -11.42
C LEU A 53 -10.21 6.40 -11.64
N ASN A 54 -11.05 6.34 -12.67
CA ASN A 54 -11.85 5.18 -13.01
C ASN A 54 -11.21 4.44 -14.21
N PRO A 55 -10.75 3.19 -14.05
CA PRO A 55 -10.10 2.47 -15.15
C PRO A 55 -11.07 2.05 -16.26
N ASN A 56 -12.38 2.28 -16.11
CA ASN A 56 -13.35 1.99 -17.16
C ASN A 56 -12.95 2.61 -18.50
N ARG A 57 -12.84 1.78 -19.52
CA ARG A 57 -12.52 2.19 -20.88
C ARG A 57 -13.70 1.93 -21.82
N PRO A 58 -14.49 2.96 -22.19
CA PRO A 58 -15.74 2.76 -22.94
C PRO A 58 -15.57 2.17 -24.34
N ASP A 59 -14.40 2.33 -24.97
CA ASP A 59 -14.06 1.80 -26.30
C ASP A 59 -13.42 0.39 -26.24
N TRP A 60 -13.37 -0.24 -25.06
CA TRP A 60 -12.91 -1.61 -24.94
C TRP A 60 -13.86 -2.58 -25.64
N ASP A 61 -13.31 -3.45 -26.49
CA ASP A 61 -14.06 -4.51 -27.16
C ASP A 61 -13.25 -5.82 -27.23
N SER A 62 -13.89 -6.89 -27.71
CA SER A 62 -13.28 -8.22 -27.77
C SER A 62 -12.16 -8.38 -28.82
N THR A 63 -11.86 -7.36 -29.62
CA THR A 63 -10.78 -7.38 -30.60
C THR A 63 -9.42 -7.08 -29.99
N TRP A 64 -9.40 -6.57 -28.75
CA TRP A 64 -8.18 -6.21 -28.05
C TRP A 64 -7.44 -7.45 -27.59
N LYS A 65 -6.11 -7.41 -27.67
CA LYS A 65 -5.25 -8.53 -27.28
C LYS A 65 -4.41 -8.14 -26.07
N GLU A 66 -4.33 -9.03 -25.09
CA GLU A 66 -3.42 -8.89 -23.94
C GLU A 66 -1.96 -9.16 -24.36
N ASP A 67 -1.45 -8.30 -25.24
CA ASP A 67 -0.14 -8.42 -25.87
C ASP A 67 0.41 -7.03 -26.22
N PHE A 68 1.72 -6.81 -26.06
CA PHE A 68 2.38 -5.51 -26.30
C PHE A 68 2.33 -5.05 -27.77
N SER A 69 1.96 -5.92 -28.71
CA SER A 69 1.68 -5.53 -30.10
C SER A 69 0.35 -4.78 -30.26
N ASP A 70 -0.61 -4.93 -29.33
CA ASP A 70 -1.84 -4.14 -29.30
C ASP A 70 -1.66 -2.88 -28.46
N LYS A 71 -1.47 -1.74 -29.14
CA LYS A 71 -1.21 -0.45 -28.48
C LYS A 71 -2.37 0.06 -27.63
N ARG A 72 -3.60 -0.39 -27.89
CA ARG A 72 -4.77 0.00 -27.09
C ARG A 72 -4.73 -0.68 -25.73
N TRP A 73 -4.43 -1.98 -25.72
CA TRP A 73 -4.24 -2.75 -24.49
C TRP A 73 -3.03 -2.23 -23.70
N GLU A 74 -1.90 -2.00 -24.37
CA GLU A 74 -0.71 -1.45 -23.73
C GLU A 74 -1.00 -0.08 -23.07
N GLU A 75 -1.71 0.81 -23.76
CA GLU A 75 -2.12 2.12 -23.22
C GLU A 75 -3.01 1.97 -21.98
N GLN A 76 -3.95 1.02 -21.98
CA GLN A 76 -4.79 0.74 -20.82
C GLN A 76 -3.96 0.29 -19.62
N VAL A 77 -3.07 -0.69 -19.82
CA VAL A 77 -2.24 -1.23 -18.74
C VAL A 77 -1.34 -0.17 -18.14
N TRP A 78 -0.68 0.64 -18.98
CA TRP A 78 0.16 1.73 -18.47
C TRP A 78 -0.65 2.82 -17.78
N TRP A 79 -1.84 3.14 -18.28
CA TRP A 79 -2.72 4.08 -17.62
C TRP A 79 -3.11 3.58 -16.22
N GLU A 80 -3.49 2.31 -16.08
CA GLU A 80 -3.87 1.72 -14.78
C GLU A 80 -2.70 1.74 -13.79
N LEU A 81 -1.51 1.32 -14.22
CA LEU A 81 -0.30 1.34 -13.39
C LEU A 81 0.08 2.76 -12.96
N ASP A 82 0.13 3.72 -13.90
CA ASP A 82 0.45 5.12 -13.62
C ASP A 82 -0.55 5.74 -12.63
N MET A 83 -1.85 5.52 -12.86
CA MET A 83 -2.90 6.13 -12.05
C MET A 83 -2.99 5.48 -10.66
N GLN A 84 -2.74 4.18 -10.52
CA GLN A 84 -2.58 3.54 -9.21
C GLN A 84 -1.36 4.07 -8.46
N GLU A 85 -0.22 4.22 -9.13
CA GLU A 85 0.99 4.76 -8.52
C GLU A 85 0.82 6.24 -8.12
N ALA A 86 0.04 7.02 -8.87
CA ALA A 86 -0.24 8.41 -8.53
C ALA A 86 -1.27 8.56 -7.40
N ALA A 87 -2.30 7.71 -7.34
CA ALA A 87 -3.46 7.91 -6.46
C ALA A 87 -3.16 7.94 -4.96
N ASP A 88 -3.75 8.86 -4.20
CA ASP A 88 -3.60 8.92 -2.75
C ASP A 88 -4.27 7.73 -2.05
N ILE A 89 -5.42 7.32 -2.59
CA ILE A 89 -6.24 6.21 -2.10
C ILE A 89 -6.49 5.24 -3.26
N ILE A 90 -6.35 3.94 -2.99
CA ILE A 90 -6.76 2.88 -3.92
C ILE A 90 -7.89 2.08 -3.26
N VAL A 91 -9.03 2.01 -3.94
CA VAL A 91 -10.17 1.19 -3.52
C VAL A 91 -10.18 -0.07 -4.38
N PHE A 92 -10.10 -1.24 -3.77
CA PHE A 92 -10.23 -2.54 -4.44
C PHE A 92 -11.62 -3.13 -4.18
N MET A 93 -12.36 -3.43 -5.24
CA MET A 93 -13.61 -4.20 -5.17
C MET A 93 -13.43 -5.63 -5.69
N PHE A 94 -13.71 -6.62 -4.85
CA PHE A 94 -13.76 -8.04 -5.19
C PHE A 94 -15.16 -8.60 -4.97
N HIS A 95 -15.68 -9.30 -5.99
CA HIS A 95 -17.06 -9.80 -6.04
C HIS A 95 -17.11 -11.27 -6.47
N PRO A 96 -18.10 -12.08 -6.02
CA PRO A 96 -18.19 -13.51 -6.33
C PRO A 96 -18.28 -13.88 -7.81
N SER A 97 -18.68 -12.96 -8.68
CA SER A 97 -18.87 -13.18 -10.12
C SER A 97 -17.56 -13.41 -10.90
N THR A 98 -16.41 -13.07 -10.33
CA THR A 98 -15.10 -13.21 -10.98
C THR A 98 -14.02 -13.52 -9.96
N ASP A 99 -12.97 -14.24 -10.37
CA ASP A 99 -11.79 -14.41 -9.53
C ASP A 99 -10.91 -13.14 -9.49
N ALA A 100 -11.13 -12.17 -10.39
CA ALA A 100 -10.42 -10.89 -10.49
C ALA A 100 -8.88 -11.02 -10.41
N PRO A 101 -8.24 -11.85 -11.27
CA PRO A 101 -6.83 -12.18 -11.14
C PRO A 101 -5.90 -10.97 -11.31
N ILE A 102 -6.23 -10.03 -12.18
CA ILE A 102 -5.47 -8.79 -12.36
C ILE A 102 -5.56 -7.94 -11.09
N SER A 103 -6.74 -7.77 -10.51
CA SER A 103 -6.91 -7.02 -9.27
C SER A 103 -6.22 -7.64 -8.07
N LEU A 104 -6.06 -8.97 -8.03
CA LEU A 104 -5.22 -9.64 -7.04
C LEU A 104 -3.73 -9.29 -7.21
N MET A 105 -3.26 -9.19 -8.45
CA MET A 105 -1.88 -8.78 -8.76
C MET A 105 -1.65 -7.32 -8.36
N GLU A 106 -2.56 -6.42 -8.74
CA GLU A 106 -2.55 -5.01 -8.38
C GLU A 106 -2.57 -4.79 -6.87
N LEU A 107 -3.43 -5.51 -6.13
CA LEU A 107 -3.46 -5.47 -4.67
C LEU A 107 -2.09 -5.87 -4.10
N GLY A 108 -1.45 -6.90 -4.67
CA GLY A 108 -0.11 -7.35 -4.28
C GLY A 108 0.98 -6.29 -4.46
N LEU A 109 0.86 -5.44 -5.49
CA LEU A 109 1.75 -4.30 -5.73
C LEU A 109 1.45 -3.16 -4.75
N ALA A 110 0.17 -2.78 -4.62
CA ALA A 110 -0.26 -1.66 -3.79
C ALA A 110 0.14 -1.82 -2.32
N VAL A 111 -0.08 -3.00 -1.72
CA VAL A 111 0.23 -3.26 -0.29
C VAL A 111 1.72 -3.26 0.06
N LYS A 112 2.61 -3.22 -0.94
CA LYS A 112 4.06 -3.03 -0.74
C LYS A 112 4.46 -1.56 -0.74
N ALA A 113 3.62 -0.66 -1.26
CA ALA A 113 3.93 0.76 -1.30
C ALA A 113 3.77 1.38 0.10
N LYS A 114 4.82 2.05 0.60
CA LYS A 114 4.88 2.55 1.98
C LYS A 114 3.88 3.67 2.31
N SER A 115 3.35 4.35 1.29
CA SER A 115 2.63 5.62 1.47
C SER A 115 1.19 5.62 0.94
N LYS A 116 0.67 4.47 0.50
CA LYS A 116 -0.67 4.38 -0.09
C LYS A 116 -1.71 3.97 0.95
N ARG A 117 -2.86 4.65 0.95
CA ARG A 117 -4.03 4.21 1.69
C ARG A 117 -4.82 3.26 0.82
N ILE A 118 -5.03 2.04 1.31
CA ILE A 118 -5.70 0.99 0.56
C ILE A 118 -6.98 0.62 1.29
N ILE A 119 -8.10 0.68 0.57
CA ILE A 119 -9.40 0.21 1.03
C ILE A 119 -9.72 -1.03 0.22
N VAL A 120 -10.03 -2.13 0.90
CA VAL A 120 -10.35 -3.40 0.25
C VAL A 120 -11.75 -3.83 0.65
N CYS A 121 -12.62 -3.99 -0.35
CA CYS A 121 -13.93 -4.60 -0.20
C CYS A 121 -13.91 -5.96 -0.89
N ALA A 122 -14.01 -7.04 -0.10
CA ALA A 122 -14.19 -8.39 -0.62
C ALA A 122 -15.55 -8.91 -0.14
N GLN A 123 -16.51 -8.96 -1.06
CA GLN A 123 -17.87 -9.39 -0.75
C GLN A 123 -17.92 -10.85 -0.28
N ASP A 124 -18.98 -11.18 0.45
CA ASP A 124 -19.27 -12.54 0.87
C ASP A 124 -19.42 -13.47 -0.35
N GLY A 125 -18.81 -14.66 -0.27
CA GLY A 125 -18.78 -15.60 -1.37
C GLY A 125 -17.64 -15.40 -2.39
N TYR A 126 -16.86 -14.30 -2.30
CA TYR A 126 -15.68 -14.15 -3.16
C TYR A 126 -14.66 -15.26 -2.86
N ARG A 127 -14.30 -16.02 -3.90
CA ARG A 127 -13.52 -17.27 -3.77
C ARG A 127 -12.17 -17.10 -3.07
N LYS A 128 -11.55 -15.92 -3.20
CA LYS A 128 -10.23 -15.61 -2.61
C LYS A 128 -10.30 -14.67 -1.41
N LYS A 129 -11.48 -14.46 -0.82
CA LYS A 129 -11.69 -13.52 0.31
C LYS A 129 -10.65 -13.67 1.42
N GLY A 130 -10.42 -14.88 1.94
CA GLY A 130 -9.42 -15.10 2.99
C GLY A 130 -7.97 -14.75 2.60
N ASN A 131 -7.60 -14.91 1.32
CA ASN A 131 -6.27 -14.49 0.84
C ASN A 131 -6.18 -12.96 0.79
N VAL A 132 -7.24 -12.30 0.31
CA VAL A 132 -7.32 -10.84 0.26
C VAL A 132 -7.25 -10.24 1.66
N GLU A 133 -8.02 -10.78 2.62
CA GLU A 133 -7.99 -10.35 4.03
C GLU A 133 -6.60 -10.54 4.66
N ALA A 134 -5.97 -11.69 4.45
CA ALA A 134 -4.62 -11.96 4.93
C ALA A 134 -3.59 -10.97 4.36
N VAL A 135 -3.76 -10.60 3.09
CA VAL A 135 -2.92 -9.62 2.40
C VAL A 135 -3.16 -8.20 2.90
N ALA A 136 -4.40 -7.82 3.16
CA ALA A 136 -4.80 -6.48 3.57
C ALA A 136 -4.58 -6.21 5.07
N THR A 137 -4.45 -7.24 5.90
CA THR A 137 -4.26 -7.08 7.36
C THR A 137 -2.84 -6.61 7.70
N PRO A 138 -2.65 -5.38 8.25
CA PRO A 138 -1.32 -4.80 8.46
C PRO A 138 -0.47 -5.55 9.52
N ASN A 139 -1.10 -6.00 10.60
CA ASN A 139 -0.40 -6.41 11.83
C ASN A 139 0.29 -7.78 11.76
N GLN A 140 0.03 -8.58 10.73
CA GLN A 140 0.62 -9.92 10.60
C GLN A 140 1.65 -10.05 9.48
N ARG A 141 1.84 -9.00 8.68
CA ARG A 141 2.54 -9.10 7.39
C ARG A 141 3.96 -8.54 7.43
N TRP A 142 4.15 -7.31 7.86
CA TRP A 142 5.43 -6.61 7.77
C TRP A 142 6.09 -6.47 9.13
N TRP A 143 7.40 -6.69 9.21
CA TRP A 143 8.15 -6.32 10.41
C TRP A 143 8.43 -4.83 10.34
N THR A 144 7.82 -4.08 11.25
CA THR A 144 8.16 -2.69 11.50
C THR A 144 9.59 -2.60 12.03
N GLU A 145 10.17 -1.42 11.95
CA GLU A 145 11.48 -1.15 12.52
C GLU A 145 11.51 -1.38 14.03
N SER A 146 10.45 -0.97 14.73
CA SER A 146 10.31 -1.19 16.18
C SER A 146 10.28 -2.68 16.54
N GLU A 147 9.57 -3.50 15.77
CA GLU A 147 9.54 -4.95 15.95
C GLU A 147 10.91 -5.58 15.64
N MET A 148 11.60 -5.12 14.60
CA MET A 148 12.97 -5.58 14.28
C MET A 148 13.95 -5.28 15.41
N ARG A 149 13.95 -4.05 15.93
CA ARG A 149 14.80 -3.64 17.06
C ARG A 149 14.46 -4.43 18.33
N ARG A 150 13.17 -4.66 18.60
CA ARG A 150 12.73 -5.52 19.72
C ARG A 150 13.20 -6.97 19.56
N LEU A 151 13.07 -7.54 18.36
CA LEU A 151 13.54 -8.90 18.06
C LEU A 151 15.03 -9.05 18.30
N ILE A 152 15.83 -8.08 17.85
CA ILE A 152 17.29 -8.08 18.04
C ILE A 152 17.64 -7.98 19.54
N ARG A 153 17.01 -7.06 20.28
CA ARG A 153 17.23 -6.92 21.73
C ARG A 153 16.92 -8.20 22.50
N LEU A 154 15.76 -8.81 22.25
CA LEU A 154 15.39 -10.08 22.88
C LEU A 154 16.39 -11.20 22.55
N ARG A 155 16.88 -11.23 21.31
CA ARG A 155 17.87 -12.25 20.93
C ARG A 155 19.23 -12.02 21.62
N ASN A 156 19.64 -10.76 21.75
CA ASN A 156 20.89 -10.37 22.41
C ASN A 156 20.82 -10.56 23.93
N SER A 157 19.63 -10.51 24.54
CA SER A 157 19.43 -10.83 25.97
C SER A 157 19.45 -12.33 26.27
N GLY A 158 19.65 -13.19 25.27
CA GLY A 158 19.75 -14.64 25.44
C GLY A 158 18.41 -15.39 25.40
N GLU A 159 17.29 -14.72 25.11
CA GLU A 159 15.97 -15.36 25.08
C GLU A 159 15.90 -16.51 24.06
N SER A 160 15.15 -17.55 24.43
CA SER A 160 14.92 -18.69 23.54
C SER A 160 14.02 -18.29 22.36
N TRP A 161 14.19 -18.92 21.20
CA TRP A 161 13.34 -18.63 20.04
C TRP A 161 11.85 -18.86 20.31
N ALA A 162 11.50 -19.80 21.18
CA ALA A 162 10.12 -20.04 21.59
C ALA A 162 9.55 -18.85 22.39
N ALA A 163 10.31 -18.38 23.40
CA ALA A 163 9.93 -17.22 24.20
C ALA A 163 9.84 -15.93 23.36
N ILE A 164 10.79 -15.72 22.44
CA ILE A 164 10.76 -14.60 21.50
C ILE A 164 9.49 -14.68 20.63
N THR A 165 9.19 -15.85 20.05
CA THR A 165 8.03 -16.01 19.15
C THR A 165 6.71 -15.73 19.86
N ALA A 166 6.58 -16.13 21.14
CA ALA A 166 5.39 -15.84 21.94
C ALA A 166 5.13 -14.33 22.12
N GLN A 167 6.15 -13.48 21.98
CA GLN A 167 6.03 -12.03 22.07
C GLN A 167 5.62 -11.36 20.74
N PHE A 168 5.51 -12.12 19.64
CA PHE A 168 5.08 -11.64 18.33
C PHE A 168 3.85 -12.43 17.81
N PRO A 169 2.63 -12.11 18.29
CA PRO A 169 1.41 -12.81 17.89
C PRO A 169 1.23 -12.84 16.36
N GLY A 170 0.77 -13.98 15.83
CA GLY A 170 0.60 -14.18 14.39
C GLY A 170 1.89 -14.48 13.62
N ARG A 171 3.06 -14.57 14.28
CA ARG A 171 4.31 -14.97 13.63
C ARG A 171 4.65 -16.43 13.96
N THR A 172 5.14 -17.15 12.95
CA THR A 172 5.64 -18.51 13.14
C THR A 172 7.08 -18.47 13.67
N LEU A 173 7.49 -19.51 14.40
CA LEU A 173 8.86 -19.69 14.89
C LEU A 173 9.89 -19.60 13.76
N GLN A 174 9.60 -20.23 12.61
CA GLN A 174 10.48 -20.18 11.44
C GLN A 174 10.52 -18.78 10.82
N GLY A 175 9.39 -18.09 10.74
CA GLY A 175 9.31 -16.71 10.25
C GLY A 175 10.18 -15.77 11.08
N VAL A 176 10.05 -15.81 12.41
CA VAL A 176 10.87 -15.00 13.33
C VAL A 176 12.37 -15.28 13.16
N LYS A 177 12.77 -16.56 13.11
CA LYS A 177 14.16 -16.96 12.87
C LYS A 177 14.69 -16.46 11.52
N GLN A 178 13.90 -16.62 10.46
CA GLN A 178 14.29 -16.22 9.12
C GLN A 178 14.40 -14.70 9.01
N THR A 179 13.47 -13.95 9.58
CA THR A 179 13.53 -12.49 9.64
C THR A 179 14.78 -12.01 10.35
N TYR A 180 15.07 -12.53 11.55
CA TYR A 180 16.28 -12.17 12.29
C TYR A 180 17.53 -12.41 11.44
N ARG A 181 17.67 -13.62 10.86
CA ARG A 181 18.81 -13.96 10.00
C ARG A 181 18.97 -13.01 8.83
N LYS A 182 17.88 -12.64 8.16
CA LYS A 182 17.89 -11.80 6.96
C LYS A 182 18.13 -10.32 7.25
N ARG A 183 17.65 -9.80 8.38
CA ARG A 183 17.53 -8.36 8.61
C ARG A 183 18.40 -7.82 9.75
N ARG A 184 18.92 -8.67 10.65
CA ARG A 184 19.66 -8.22 11.84
C ARG A 184 20.75 -7.20 11.53
N PHE A 185 21.64 -7.52 10.60
CA PHE A 185 22.85 -6.74 10.37
C PHE A 185 22.54 -5.33 9.84
N ALA A 186 21.58 -5.24 8.92
CA ALA A 186 21.16 -3.95 8.39
C ALA A 186 20.50 -3.08 9.48
N THR A 187 19.68 -3.69 10.35
CA THR A 187 19.05 -2.98 11.46
C THR A 187 20.05 -2.58 12.55
N GLU A 188 20.99 -3.46 12.92
CA GLU A 188 22.06 -3.16 13.88
C GLU A 188 22.94 -2.01 13.41
N LEU A 189 23.38 -2.03 12.14
CA LEU A 189 24.16 -0.94 11.55
C LEU A 189 23.39 0.40 11.57
N GLN A 190 22.08 0.36 11.33
CA GLN A 190 21.22 1.55 11.41
C GLN A 190 21.11 2.07 12.85
N MET A 191 20.92 1.17 13.82
CA MET A 191 20.90 1.51 15.25
C MET A 191 22.22 2.15 15.70
N GLU A 192 23.35 1.63 15.26
CA GLU A 192 24.68 2.16 15.57
C GLU A 192 24.90 3.56 15.00
N LYS A 193 24.51 3.78 13.73
CA LYS A 193 24.58 5.11 13.10
C LYS A 193 23.76 6.15 13.83
N GLU A 194 22.55 5.79 14.27
CA GLU A 194 21.68 6.69 15.03
C GLU A 194 22.27 7.01 16.40
N ALA A 195 22.81 6.02 17.12
CA ALA A 195 23.48 6.25 18.41
C ALA A 195 24.72 7.17 18.28
N LEU A 196 25.49 7.02 17.21
CA LEU A 196 26.62 7.90 16.89
C LEU A 196 26.16 9.32 16.58
N ALA A 197 25.07 9.49 15.82
CA ALA A 197 24.50 10.81 15.53
C ALA A 197 23.97 11.50 16.80
N GLU A 198 23.26 10.76 17.66
CA GLU A 198 22.76 11.27 18.94
C GLU A 198 23.90 11.70 19.86
N SER A 199 24.93 10.87 20.03
CA SER A 199 26.11 11.21 20.85
C SER A 199 26.88 12.44 20.33
N SER A 200 27.03 12.57 19.00
CA SER A 200 27.65 13.75 18.39
C SER A 200 26.81 15.02 18.60
N SER A 201 25.49 14.95 18.51
CA SER A 201 24.58 16.09 18.75
C SER A 201 24.55 16.52 20.22
N HIS A 202 24.67 15.56 21.14
CA HIS A 202 24.74 15.83 22.57
C HIS A 202 26.08 16.49 22.94
N ALA A 203 27.18 16.04 22.34
CA ALA A 203 28.49 16.64 22.53
C ALA A 203 28.55 18.10 22.01
N SER A 204 27.95 18.40 20.87
CA SER A 204 27.88 19.79 20.36
C SER A 204 27.02 20.70 21.24
N HIS A 205 25.88 20.21 21.74
CA HIS A 205 25.03 20.99 22.65
C HIS A 205 25.71 21.32 23.99
N ILE A 206 26.54 20.42 24.51
CA ILE A 206 27.32 20.67 25.73
C ILE A 206 28.41 21.72 25.47
N ALA A 207 29.09 21.65 24.32
CA ALA A 207 30.11 22.63 23.94
C ALA A 207 29.53 24.05 23.77
N ASP A 208 28.39 24.19 23.09
CA ASP A 208 27.73 25.49 22.87
C ASP A 208 27.23 26.14 24.18
N ASN A 209 26.85 25.34 25.18
CA ASN A 209 26.46 25.86 26.49
C ASN A 209 27.67 26.27 27.34
N ALA A 210 28.79 25.54 27.24
CA ALA A 210 30.03 25.87 27.94
C ALA A 210 30.67 27.18 27.45
N GLU A 211 30.52 27.54 26.18
CA GLU A 211 30.98 28.83 25.65
C GLU A 211 30.13 30.02 26.08
N LYS A 212 28.84 29.82 26.37
CA LYS A 212 27.93 30.88 26.83
C LYS A 212 28.06 31.21 28.31
N ASP A 213 28.49 30.25 29.14
CA ASP A 213 28.72 30.47 30.57
C ASP A 213 30.08 31.14 30.87
N ASN A 214 30.90 31.38 29.84
CA ASN A 214 32.22 32.00 29.97
C ASN A 214 32.30 33.42 29.36
N GLN A 215 31.14 34.06 29.14
CA GLN A 215 30.97 35.47 28.77
C GLN A 215 30.13 36.20 29.84
#